data_AF-A0A8J3Z1L4-F1
#
_entry.id   AF-A0A8J3Z1L4-F1
#
_cell.length_a   1.000
_cell.length_b   1.000
_cell.length_c   1.000
_cell.angle_alpha   90.00
_cell.angle_beta   90.00
_cell.angle_gamma   90.00
#
_symmetry.space_group_name_H-M   'P 1'
#
loop_
_entity.id
_entity.type
_entity.pdbx_description
1 polymer ?
#
loop_
_entity_poly.entity_id
_entity_poly.type
_entity_poly.pdbx_seq_one_letter_code
_entity_poly.pdbx_strand_id
1 'polypeptide(L)'
;MFPTPALNARRHWFLRALTIAAVLTLLLTNVWVERASTHGNVQSPASRNYGCYERWGSNHLDPNMAATDPMCAQAWQAEPAAMWNWNGLYRNGVGGNHQAAVPDGQLCSGGRTESGRYNALDAVGQWRATEIGNNFSIRLFDQASHGADYIRVYVTKQGFNSLTTPLGWGNLELVAQIGNTPASQWQAVTGGVQISVPAVASGRTGRHMVYTIWQASHMDQAYYFCSDVRFPGGAADPPLPGPGPDPDPDPGTGGCTATYTTASQWSNGFQGDVKVTAGSTAITGWTVNMTWPGSQTVTQVWNATVTNNGSTVLAKNVGWNGSLAAGGTASFGFLGSTNSFNNVPTLACNAT
;
A
#
# COMPACT_ATOMS: atom_id res chain seq x y z
N MET A 1 -22.88 -65.95 49.30
CA MET A 1 -21.47 -65.76 48.93
C MET A 1 -21.46 -64.77 47.76
N PHE A 2 -21.00 -63.55 48.00
CA PHE A 2 -21.10 -62.41 47.09
C PHE A 2 -20.06 -62.51 45.94
N PRO A 3 -20.41 -62.20 44.68
CA PRO A 3 -19.40 -61.89 43.68
C PRO A 3 -18.92 -60.45 43.82
N THR A 4 -17.61 -60.31 43.66
CA THR A 4 -16.72 -59.18 43.96
C THR A 4 -16.83 -57.98 43.00
N PRO A 5 -16.62 -56.73 43.47
CA PRO A 5 -16.76 -55.50 42.68
C PRO A 5 -15.54 -55.12 41.80
N ALA A 6 -14.58 -56.03 41.60
CA ALA A 6 -13.24 -55.68 41.10
C ALA A 6 -13.13 -55.42 39.57
N LEU A 7 -14.10 -55.83 38.76
CA LEU A 7 -14.02 -55.72 37.30
C LEU A 7 -14.44 -54.34 36.74
N ASN A 8 -15.29 -53.59 37.44
CA ASN A 8 -15.73 -52.27 36.95
C ASN A 8 -14.65 -51.18 37.11
N ALA A 9 -13.84 -51.24 38.17
CA ALA A 9 -12.80 -50.23 38.42
C ALA A 9 -11.78 -50.16 37.28
N ARG A 10 -11.25 -51.31 36.82
CA ARG A 10 -10.22 -51.34 35.74
C ARG A 10 -10.72 -50.73 34.43
N ARG A 11 -11.99 -50.95 34.06
CA ARG A 11 -12.56 -50.42 32.82
C ARG A 11 -12.66 -48.88 32.85
N HIS A 12 -12.95 -48.29 34.01
CA HIS A 12 -12.98 -46.83 34.18
C HIS A 12 -11.58 -46.19 34.19
N TRP A 13 -10.56 -46.89 34.69
CA TRP A 13 -9.17 -46.43 34.62
C TRP A 13 -8.62 -46.46 33.19
N PHE A 14 -8.90 -47.52 32.42
CA PHE A 14 -8.51 -47.59 31.01
C PHE A 14 -9.18 -46.52 30.15
N LEU A 15 -10.48 -46.26 30.35
CA LEU A 15 -11.21 -45.22 29.62
C LEU A 15 -10.73 -43.80 29.99
N ARG A 16 -10.37 -43.55 31.25
CA ARG A 16 -9.78 -42.27 31.70
C ARG A 16 -8.34 -42.07 31.19
N ALA A 17 -7.55 -43.13 31.11
CA ALA A 17 -6.21 -43.07 30.54
C ALA A 17 -6.26 -42.78 29.02
N LEU A 18 -7.22 -43.37 28.29
CA LEU A 18 -7.43 -43.09 26.87
C LEU A 18 -7.92 -41.66 26.61
N THR A 19 -8.79 -41.10 27.44
CA THR A 19 -9.22 -39.69 27.27
C THR A 19 -8.12 -38.69 27.66
N ILE A 20 -7.31 -38.97 28.68
CA ILE A 20 -6.15 -38.14 29.02
C ILE A 20 -5.09 -38.20 27.91
N ALA A 21 -4.81 -39.39 27.36
CA ALA A 21 -3.91 -39.54 26.23
C ALA A 21 -4.42 -38.81 24.98
N ALA A 22 -5.72 -38.92 24.66
CA ALA A 22 -6.35 -38.22 23.54
C ALA A 22 -6.29 -36.69 23.68
N VAL A 23 -6.53 -36.16 24.89
CA VAL A 23 -6.45 -34.72 25.18
C VAL A 23 -5.01 -34.21 25.18
N LEU A 24 -4.03 -35.01 25.63
CA LEU A 24 -2.60 -34.67 25.51
C LEU A 24 -2.10 -34.70 24.07
N THR A 25 -2.57 -35.64 23.23
CA THR A 25 -2.28 -35.60 21.78
C THR A 25 -2.93 -34.40 21.09
N LEU A 26 -4.14 -33.99 21.51
CA LEU A 26 -4.81 -32.81 20.96
C LEU A 26 -4.16 -31.48 21.41
N LEU A 27 -3.54 -31.47 22.59
CA LEU A 27 -2.79 -30.31 23.12
C LEU A 27 -1.34 -30.27 22.62
N LEU A 28 -0.79 -31.38 22.12
CA LEU A 28 0.53 -31.43 21.48
C LEU A 28 0.48 -31.18 19.97
N THR A 29 -0.72 -31.16 19.35
CA THR A 29 -0.92 -30.63 17.98
C THR A 29 -1.09 -29.11 17.98
N ASN A 30 -0.44 -28.40 18.92
CA ASN A 30 -0.20 -26.97 18.80
C ASN A 30 0.78 -26.73 17.65
N VAL A 31 0.23 -26.83 16.43
CA VAL A 31 0.40 -25.89 15.33
C VAL A 31 1.83 -25.35 15.22
N TRP A 32 2.77 -26.25 14.91
CA TRP A 32 3.79 -25.88 13.93
C TRP A 32 3.09 -25.85 12.58
N VAL A 33 2.27 -24.82 12.34
CA VAL A 33 2.08 -24.38 10.97
C VAL A 33 3.44 -23.82 10.62
N GLU A 34 4.27 -24.66 9.99
CA GLU A 34 5.20 -24.13 9.02
C GLU A 34 4.36 -23.21 8.15
N ARG A 35 4.59 -21.90 8.26
CA ARG A 35 4.00 -20.98 7.29
C ARG A 35 4.52 -21.50 5.95
N ALA A 36 3.66 -22.12 5.16
CA ALA A 36 3.92 -22.33 3.75
C ALA A 36 4.00 -20.92 3.13
N SER A 37 5.17 -20.31 3.25
CA SER A 37 5.56 -19.07 2.61
C SER A 37 6.59 -19.48 1.58
N THR A 38 6.11 -19.83 0.40
CA THR A 38 6.92 -20.45 -0.66
C THR A 38 6.81 -19.62 -1.93
N HIS A 39 7.28 -18.38 -1.90
CA HIS A 39 7.11 -17.48 -3.04
C HIS A 39 8.23 -16.43 -3.10
N GLY A 40 8.25 -15.61 -4.14
CA GLY A 40 9.33 -14.65 -4.41
C GLY A 40 8.84 -13.30 -4.94
N ASN A 41 9.77 -12.35 -5.11
CA ASN A 41 9.50 -11.05 -5.71
C ASN A 41 10.78 -10.42 -6.30
N VAL A 42 10.63 -9.44 -7.18
CA VAL A 42 11.70 -8.55 -7.62
C VAL A 42 12.06 -7.58 -6.49
N GLN A 43 13.29 -7.71 -5.98
CA GLN A 43 13.82 -6.87 -4.91
C GLN A 43 14.63 -5.68 -5.43
N SER A 44 15.11 -5.72 -6.69
CA SER A 44 15.85 -4.60 -7.28
C SER A 44 15.72 -4.59 -8.82
N PRO A 45 15.34 -3.45 -9.44
CA PRO A 45 14.63 -2.34 -8.81
C PRO A 45 13.35 -2.86 -8.13
N ALA A 46 13.08 -2.43 -6.90
CA ALA A 46 12.02 -3.03 -6.07
C ALA A 46 10.65 -2.93 -6.75
N SER A 47 9.89 -4.03 -6.70
CA SER A 47 8.49 -3.99 -7.14
C SER A 47 7.64 -3.12 -6.22
N ARG A 48 6.44 -2.71 -6.67
CA ARG A 48 5.56 -1.80 -5.93
C ARG A 48 5.29 -2.27 -4.49
N ASN A 49 4.77 -3.49 -4.32
CA ASN A 49 4.44 -3.98 -2.99
C ASN A 49 5.67 -4.31 -2.15
N TYR A 50 6.73 -4.89 -2.74
CA TYR A 50 7.97 -5.15 -2.01
C TYR A 50 8.62 -3.85 -1.55
N GLY A 51 8.67 -2.82 -2.40
CA GLY A 51 9.19 -1.51 -2.03
C GLY A 51 8.38 -0.82 -0.94
N CYS A 52 7.04 -0.93 -0.97
CA CYS A 52 6.21 -0.43 0.13
C CYS A 52 6.43 -1.22 1.42
N TYR A 53 6.57 -2.53 1.35
CA TYR A 53 6.91 -3.38 2.49
C TYR A 53 8.28 -3.02 3.08
N GLU A 54 9.30 -2.88 2.25
CA GLU A 54 10.67 -2.58 2.67
C GLU A 54 10.76 -1.22 3.36
N ARG A 55 10.11 -0.19 2.80
CA ARG A 55 10.19 1.18 3.34
C ARG A 55 9.30 1.42 4.54
N TRP A 56 8.13 0.80 4.56
CA TRP A 56 7.07 1.15 5.50
C TRP A 56 6.61 0.00 6.38
N GLY A 57 7.04 -1.24 6.17
CA GLY A 57 6.55 -2.39 6.96
C GLY A 57 6.69 -2.18 8.47
N SER A 58 7.87 -1.72 8.92
CA SER A 58 8.12 -1.45 10.34
C SER A 58 7.29 -0.30 10.94
N ASN A 59 6.72 0.57 10.12
CA ASN A 59 5.99 1.78 10.51
C ASN A 59 4.80 2.04 9.58
N HIS A 60 4.05 1.01 9.19
CA HIS A 60 3.04 1.10 8.13
C HIS A 60 1.83 1.98 8.50
N LEU A 61 1.74 2.40 9.76
CA LEU A 61 0.74 3.32 10.29
C LEU A 61 1.28 4.76 10.45
N ASP A 62 2.47 5.07 9.92
CA ASP A 62 3.04 6.41 9.99
C ASP A 62 2.10 7.43 9.31
N PRO A 63 1.59 8.43 10.05
CA PRO A 63 0.67 9.42 9.49
C PRO A 63 1.30 10.27 8.38
N ASN A 64 2.63 10.35 8.31
CA ASN A 64 3.34 11.10 7.28
C ASN A 64 3.49 10.34 5.96
N MET A 65 3.12 9.05 5.91
CA MET A 65 3.24 8.24 4.68
C MET A 65 2.41 8.83 3.54
N ALA A 66 1.20 9.32 3.82
CA ALA A 66 0.34 9.91 2.79
C ALA A 66 0.98 11.13 2.12
N ALA A 67 1.78 11.88 2.86
CA ALA A 67 2.49 13.06 2.39
C ALA A 67 3.79 12.72 1.62
N THR A 68 4.47 11.65 2.01
CA THR A 68 5.84 11.35 1.54
C THR A 68 5.92 10.17 0.57
N ASP A 69 4.91 9.29 0.59
CA ASP A 69 4.77 8.13 -0.28
C ASP A 69 3.26 7.81 -0.46
N PRO A 70 2.48 8.71 -1.09
CA PRO A 70 1.02 8.60 -1.19
C PRO A 70 0.57 7.28 -1.84
N MET A 71 1.37 6.72 -2.74
CA MET A 71 1.03 5.46 -3.40
C MET A 71 1.21 4.24 -2.49
N CYS A 72 2.21 4.25 -1.60
CA CYS A 72 2.26 3.23 -0.56
C CYS A 72 1.19 3.46 0.51
N ALA A 73 0.89 4.72 0.86
CA ALA A 73 -0.16 5.03 1.83
C ALA A 73 -1.51 4.48 1.38
N GLN A 74 -1.95 4.76 0.15
CA GLN A 74 -3.21 4.20 -0.36
C GLN A 74 -3.20 2.67 -0.42
N ALA A 75 -2.05 2.04 -0.72
CA ALA A 75 -1.94 0.59 -0.77
C ALA A 75 -2.07 -0.04 0.62
N TRP A 76 -1.37 0.52 1.63
CA TRP A 76 -1.47 0.08 3.03
C TRP A 76 -2.87 0.30 3.60
N GLN A 77 -3.55 1.40 3.23
CA GLN A 77 -4.92 1.65 3.65
C GLN A 77 -5.93 0.70 2.98
N ALA A 78 -5.70 0.34 1.71
CA ALA A 78 -6.61 -0.53 0.97
C ALA A 78 -6.51 -2.00 1.41
N GLU A 79 -5.29 -2.54 1.52
CA GLU A 79 -5.07 -3.94 1.88
C GLU A 79 -3.62 -4.15 2.37
N PRO A 80 -3.36 -4.09 3.70
CA PRO A 80 -2.04 -4.36 4.27
C PRO A 80 -1.46 -5.71 3.85
N ALA A 81 -2.31 -6.73 3.61
CA ALA A 81 -1.85 -8.04 3.19
C ALA A 81 -1.13 -8.02 1.83
N ALA A 82 -1.33 -6.99 1.00
CA ALA A 82 -0.60 -6.82 -0.26
C ALA A 82 0.91 -6.63 -0.05
N MET A 83 1.29 -5.99 1.07
CA MET A 83 2.68 -5.76 1.46
C MET A 83 3.18 -6.85 2.40
N TRP A 84 2.36 -7.34 3.34
CA TRP A 84 2.79 -8.44 4.22
C TRP A 84 3.02 -9.74 3.46
N ASN A 85 2.17 -10.03 2.47
CA ASN A 85 2.37 -11.12 1.53
C ASN A 85 3.04 -10.61 0.26
N TRP A 86 4.12 -9.83 0.40
CA TRP A 86 4.82 -9.23 -0.74
C TRP A 86 5.26 -10.28 -1.76
N ASN A 87 5.53 -11.51 -1.33
CA ASN A 87 5.96 -12.61 -2.19
C ASN A 87 4.81 -13.28 -2.94
N GLY A 88 3.54 -13.07 -2.59
CA GLY A 88 2.41 -13.86 -3.08
C GLY A 88 1.70 -13.32 -4.34
N LEU A 89 2.36 -12.54 -5.20
CA LEU A 89 1.71 -11.91 -6.37
C LEU A 89 1.81 -12.81 -7.61
N TYR A 90 0.97 -13.86 -7.64
CA TYR A 90 0.98 -14.88 -8.70
C TYR A 90 -0.43 -15.21 -9.20
N ARG A 91 -0.48 -15.93 -10.33
CA ARG A 91 -1.65 -16.66 -10.83
C ARG A 91 -1.26 -18.10 -11.13
N ASN A 92 -2.18 -19.03 -10.94
CA ASN A 92 -2.02 -20.41 -11.37
C ASN A 92 -2.76 -20.64 -12.71
N GLY A 93 -2.31 -21.61 -13.51
CA GLY A 93 -3.07 -22.10 -14.66
C GLY A 93 -3.19 -21.11 -15.83
N VAL A 94 -2.21 -20.22 -16.01
CA VAL A 94 -2.23 -19.20 -17.09
C VAL A 94 -1.89 -19.81 -18.45
N GLY A 95 -1.19 -20.94 -18.49
CA GLY A 95 -0.82 -21.63 -19.73
C GLY A 95 0.01 -20.77 -20.68
N GLY A 96 0.79 -19.82 -20.15
CA GLY A 96 1.57 -18.85 -20.93
C GLY A 96 0.75 -17.76 -21.63
N ASN A 97 -0.59 -17.77 -21.55
CA ASN A 97 -1.45 -16.75 -22.15
C ASN A 97 -1.66 -15.56 -21.19
N HIS A 98 -0.57 -14.86 -20.88
CA HIS A 98 -0.57 -13.79 -19.88
C HIS A 98 -1.52 -12.63 -20.24
N GLN A 99 -1.60 -12.25 -21.51
CA GLN A 99 -2.44 -11.12 -21.94
C GLN A 99 -3.93 -11.40 -21.75
N ALA A 100 -4.36 -12.65 -21.96
CA ALA A 100 -5.76 -13.03 -21.68
C ALA A 100 -6.06 -13.08 -20.18
N ALA A 101 -5.08 -13.51 -19.36
CA ALA A 101 -5.25 -13.65 -17.92
C ALA A 101 -5.12 -12.33 -17.15
N VAL A 102 -4.43 -11.34 -17.73
CA VAL A 102 -4.10 -10.06 -17.10
C VAL A 102 -4.53 -8.93 -18.03
N PRO A 103 -5.74 -8.37 -17.87
CA PRO A 103 -6.24 -7.28 -18.71
C PRO A 103 -5.44 -5.98 -18.56
N ASP A 104 -5.51 -5.10 -19.57
CA ASP A 104 -4.99 -3.74 -19.48
C ASP A 104 -5.54 -2.99 -18.25
N GLY A 105 -4.68 -2.19 -17.62
CA GLY A 105 -4.97 -1.50 -16.35
C GLY A 105 -4.91 -2.41 -15.12
N GLN A 106 -4.63 -3.71 -15.27
CA GLN A 106 -4.55 -4.68 -14.17
C GLN A 106 -3.21 -5.42 -14.12
N LEU A 107 -2.19 -4.90 -14.82
CA LEU A 107 -0.90 -5.57 -14.95
C LEU A 107 -0.20 -5.70 -13.60
N CYS A 108 -0.27 -4.66 -12.76
CA CYS A 108 0.47 -4.60 -11.50
C CYS A 108 -0.19 -5.37 -10.36
N SER A 109 -1.48 -5.69 -10.47
CA SER A 109 -2.17 -6.64 -9.59
C SER A 109 -2.17 -8.07 -10.13
N GLY A 110 -1.54 -8.34 -11.28
CA GLY A 110 -1.60 -9.64 -11.94
C GLY A 110 -3.02 -10.05 -12.31
N GLY A 111 -3.83 -9.13 -12.84
CA GLY A 111 -5.22 -9.38 -13.22
C GLY A 111 -6.11 -9.53 -11.99
N ARG A 112 -5.91 -8.68 -10.97
CA ARG A 112 -6.65 -8.70 -9.69
C ARG A 112 -6.59 -10.07 -8.98
N THR A 113 -5.41 -10.68 -9.00
CA THR A 113 -5.20 -12.01 -8.43
C THR A 113 -5.35 -12.04 -6.91
N GLU A 114 -5.35 -13.24 -6.33
CA GLU A 114 -5.49 -13.47 -4.89
C GLU A 114 -6.70 -12.76 -4.28
N SER A 115 -7.86 -12.94 -4.92
CA SER A 115 -9.14 -12.30 -4.54
C SER A 115 -9.07 -10.77 -4.47
N GLY A 116 -8.24 -10.16 -5.31
CA GLY A 116 -8.09 -8.72 -5.40
C GLY A 116 -7.15 -8.10 -4.37
N ARG A 117 -6.37 -8.91 -3.63
CA ARG A 117 -5.43 -8.43 -2.60
C ARG A 117 -4.52 -7.32 -3.11
N TYR A 118 -4.07 -7.42 -4.36
CA TYR A 118 -3.08 -6.49 -4.94
C TYR A 118 -3.69 -5.39 -5.81
N ASN A 119 -5.01 -5.18 -5.78
CA ASN A 119 -5.70 -4.22 -6.66
C ASN A 119 -5.17 -2.78 -6.51
N ALA A 120 -4.78 -2.39 -5.29
CA ALA A 120 -4.23 -1.07 -5.03
C ALA A 120 -2.91 -0.81 -5.75
N LEU A 121 -2.21 -1.86 -6.21
CA LEU A 121 -1.00 -1.72 -7.01
C LEU A 121 -1.27 -1.26 -8.44
N ASP A 122 -2.52 -1.31 -8.93
CA ASP A 122 -2.89 -0.79 -10.24
C ASP A 122 -3.15 0.72 -10.24
N ALA A 123 -3.16 1.36 -9.07
CA ALA A 123 -3.40 2.79 -8.94
C ALA A 123 -2.41 3.59 -9.78
N VAL A 124 -2.92 4.57 -10.51
CA VAL A 124 -2.14 5.50 -11.33
C VAL A 124 -1.75 6.69 -10.48
N GLY A 125 -0.46 7.04 -10.49
CA GLY A 125 0.07 8.11 -9.66
C GLY A 125 1.57 8.00 -9.45
N GLN A 126 2.09 8.85 -8.58
CA GLN A 126 3.52 9.02 -8.38
C GLN A 126 4.10 7.96 -7.43
N TRP A 127 4.15 6.72 -7.89
CA TRP A 127 4.86 5.65 -7.18
C TRP A 127 6.34 6.00 -7.07
N ARG A 128 6.96 5.67 -5.93
CA ARG A 128 8.39 5.92 -5.73
C ARG A 128 9.20 5.12 -6.75
N ALA A 129 9.99 5.84 -7.55
CA ALA A 129 10.81 5.25 -8.59
C ALA A 129 12.25 4.99 -8.12
N THR A 130 12.85 3.90 -8.58
CA THR A 130 14.28 3.62 -8.39
C THR A 130 15.10 4.21 -9.54
N GLU A 131 16.13 4.98 -9.23
CA GLU A 131 17.08 5.50 -10.23
C GLU A 131 17.95 4.35 -10.76
N ILE A 132 17.96 4.13 -12.08
CA ILE A 132 18.72 3.06 -12.75
C ILE A 132 19.34 3.55 -14.05
N GLY A 133 20.36 2.87 -14.56
CA GLY A 133 20.90 3.10 -15.91
C GLY A 133 20.10 2.35 -16.99
N ASN A 134 20.31 2.70 -18.27
CA ASN A 134 19.70 1.97 -19.39
C ASN A 134 20.18 0.51 -19.51
N ASN A 135 21.36 0.21 -18.95
CA ASN A 135 21.82 -1.14 -18.68
C ASN A 135 21.62 -1.41 -17.19
N PHE A 136 20.79 -2.39 -16.86
CA PHE A 136 20.40 -2.70 -15.50
C PHE A 136 20.14 -4.20 -15.34
N SER A 137 19.94 -4.65 -14.10
CA SER A 137 19.58 -6.03 -13.81
C SER A 137 18.34 -6.10 -12.93
N ILE A 138 17.49 -7.09 -13.20
CA ILE A 138 16.40 -7.48 -12.30
C ILE A 138 16.93 -8.50 -11.31
N ARG A 139 16.96 -8.16 -10.03
CA ARG A 139 17.25 -9.07 -8.93
C ARG A 139 15.94 -9.66 -8.41
N LEU A 140 15.67 -10.90 -8.79
CA LEU A 140 14.51 -11.66 -8.33
C LEU A 140 14.96 -12.60 -7.20
N PHE A 141 14.25 -12.53 -6.08
CA PHE A 141 14.44 -13.41 -4.93
C PHE A 141 13.31 -14.44 -4.87
N ASP A 142 13.65 -15.68 -4.56
CA ASP A 142 12.75 -16.81 -4.43
C ASP A 142 13.06 -17.58 -3.13
N GLN A 143 12.14 -17.54 -2.19
CA GLN A 143 12.27 -18.25 -0.90
C GLN A 143 12.21 -19.78 -1.07
N ALA A 144 11.49 -20.26 -2.08
CA ALA A 144 11.14 -21.67 -2.23
C ALA A 144 12.03 -22.43 -3.21
N SER A 145 12.92 -21.74 -3.92
CA SER A 145 13.83 -22.35 -4.90
C SER A 145 13.07 -23.12 -5.98
N HIS A 146 12.02 -22.52 -6.52
CA HIS A 146 11.21 -23.05 -7.61
C HIS A 146 11.94 -23.02 -8.97
N GLY A 147 12.91 -22.12 -9.14
CA GLY A 147 13.52 -21.87 -10.44
C GLY A 147 12.55 -21.19 -11.41
N ALA A 148 12.91 -21.12 -12.68
CA ALA A 148 12.06 -20.51 -13.70
C ALA A 148 12.04 -21.31 -15.00
N ASP A 149 10.88 -21.42 -15.64
CA ASP A 149 10.77 -21.85 -17.03
C ASP A 149 11.19 -20.73 -17.97
N TYR A 150 10.87 -19.49 -17.58
CA TYR A 150 11.39 -18.27 -18.15
C TYR A 150 11.17 -17.09 -17.21
N ILE A 151 11.98 -16.06 -17.37
CA ILE A 151 11.72 -14.73 -16.83
C ILE A 151 11.74 -13.76 -18.00
N ARG A 152 10.68 -12.96 -18.14
CA ARG A 152 10.54 -11.91 -19.16
C ARG A 152 10.53 -10.56 -18.48
N VAL A 153 11.32 -9.63 -19.02
CA VAL A 153 11.40 -8.26 -18.52
C VAL A 153 10.96 -7.32 -19.62
N TYR A 154 9.92 -6.56 -19.33
CA TYR A 154 9.38 -5.53 -20.20
C TYR A 154 9.63 -4.15 -19.61
N VAL A 155 9.79 -3.14 -20.45
CA VAL A 155 9.86 -1.74 -20.04
C VAL A 155 8.86 -0.94 -20.85
N THR A 156 8.22 0.05 -20.22
CA THR A 156 7.33 0.96 -20.95
C THR A 156 8.06 1.67 -22.08
N LYS A 157 7.36 1.89 -23.20
CA LYS A 157 7.87 2.65 -24.35
C LYS A 157 8.12 4.11 -23.95
N GLN A 158 9.09 4.76 -24.60
CA GLN A 158 9.33 6.20 -24.39
C GLN A 158 8.05 7.00 -24.67
N GLY A 159 7.74 7.96 -23.80
CA GLY A 159 6.53 8.78 -23.89
C GLY A 159 5.34 8.24 -23.09
N PHE A 160 5.40 7.02 -22.55
CA PHE A 160 4.40 6.56 -21.58
C PHE A 160 4.53 7.32 -20.26
N ASN A 161 3.42 7.84 -19.75
CA ASN A 161 3.39 8.57 -18.48
C ASN A 161 2.68 7.76 -17.38
N SER A 162 3.46 7.12 -16.49
CA SER A 162 2.91 6.31 -15.40
C SER A 162 2.20 7.12 -14.30
N LEU A 163 2.32 8.45 -14.31
CA LEU A 163 1.63 9.34 -13.38
C LEU A 163 0.15 9.55 -13.75
N THR A 164 -0.20 9.35 -15.02
CA THR A 164 -1.52 9.72 -15.55
C THR A 164 -2.18 8.62 -16.37
N THR A 165 -1.45 7.57 -16.73
CA THR A 165 -1.93 6.54 -17.65
C THR A 165 -1.83 5.16 -17.02
N PRO A 166 -2.94 4.37 -16.99
CA PRO A 166 -2.89 2.98 -16.58
C PRO A 166 -1.92 2.17 -17.44
N LEU A 167 -1.19 1.25 -16.81
CA LEU A 167 -0.29 0.36 -17.55
C LEU A 167 -1.12 -0.63 -18.39
N GLY A 168 -0.66 -0.89 -19.62
CA GLY A 168 -1.31 -1.81 -20.55
C GLY A 168 -0.27 -2.48 -21.44
N TRP A 169 -0.59 -3.63 -22.02
CA TRP A 169 0.32 -4.43 -22.84
C TRP A 169 0.84 -3.67 -24.05
N GLY A 170 0.01 -2.84 -24.67
CA GLY A 170 0.40 -2.00 -25.81
C GLY A 170 1.49 -0.97 -25.48
N ASN A 171 1.68 -0.65 -24.20
CA ASN A 171 2.66 0.31 -23.71
C ASN A 171 4.03 -0.33 -23.43
N LEU A 172 4.14 -1.66 -23.48
CA LEU A 172 5.34 -2.41 -23.08
C LEU A 172 6.18 -2.83 -24.30
N GLU A 173 7.49 -2.93 -24.09
CA GLU A 173 8.46 -3.56 -25.00
C GLU A 173 9.27 -4.60 -24.22
N LEU A 174 9.44 -5.80 -24.77
CA LEU A 174 10.29 -6.84 -24.17
C LEU A 174 11.76 -6.44 -24.33
N VAL A 175 12.48 -6.28 -23.22
CA VAL A 175 13.88 -5.85 -23.21
C VAL A 175 14.85 -6.93 -22.76
N ALA A 176 14.37 -7.98 -22.10
CA ALA A 176 15.15 -9.17 -21.77
C ALA A 176 14.26 -10.40 -21.60
N GLN A 177 14.84 -11.56 -21.87
CA GLN A 177 14.25 -12.85 -21.55
C GLN A 177 15.35 -13.86 -21.25
N ILE A 178 15.17 -14.64 -20.19
CA ILE A 178 15.94 -15.87 -19.96
C ILE A 178 15.01 -17.08 -20.09
N GLY A 179 15.58 -18.20 -20.52
CA GLY A 179 14.86 -19.48 -20.64
C GLY A 179 14.85 -20.26 -19.32
N ASN A 180 14.64 -21.57 -19.45
CA ASN A 180 14.57 -22.45 -18.29
C ASN A 180 15.87 -22.39 -17.48
N THR A 181 15.74 -22.04 -16.21
CA THR A 181 16.85 -21.85 -15.28
C THR A 181 16.46 -22.49 -13.94
N PRO A 182 16.87 -23.75 -13.70
CA PRO A 182 16.61 -24.45 -12.45
C PRO A 182 17.18 -23.69 -11.25
N ALA A 183 16.56 -23.82 -10.07
CA ALA A 183 16.98 -23.11 -8.87
C ALA A 183 18.43 -23.41 -8.45
N SER A 184 18.98 -24.57 -8.81
CA SER A 184 20.38 -24.93 -8.56
C SER A 184 21.40 -24.02 -9.28
N GLN A 185 20.96 -23.26 -10.29
CA GLN A 185 21.79 -22.28 -11.00
C GLN A 185 21.65 -20.86 -10.42
N TRP A 186 20.77 -20.66 -9.44
CA TRP A 186 20.55 -19.37 -8.80
C TRP A 186 21.53 -19.21 -7.64
N GLN A 187 21.83 -17.96 -7.27
CA GLN A 187 22.72 -17.67 -6.16
C GLN A 187 22.01 -17.93 -4.84
N ALA A 188 22.57 -18.80 -3.99
CA ALA A 188 22.10 -18.98 -2.62
C ALA A 188 22.29 -17.70 -1.79
N VAL A 189 21.24 -17.30 -1.07
CA VAL A 189 21.23 -16.14 -0.17
C VAL A 189 20.49 -16.48 1.11
N THR A 190 20.58 -15.62 2.13
CA THR A 190 19.81 -15.81 3.36
C THR A 190 18.31 -15.85 3.04
N GLY A 191 17.66 -16.95 3.44
CA GLY A 191 16.22 -17.14 3.27
C GLY A 191 15.77 -17.66 1.91
N GLY A 192 16.66 -17.96 0.96
CA GLY A 192 16.27 -18.51 -0.34
C GLY A 192 17.37 -18.47 -1.40
N VAL A 193 16.98 -18.30 -2.65
CA VAL A 193 17.87 -18.11 -3.80
C VAL A 193 17.53 -16.81 -4.53
N GLN A 194 18.47 -16.26 -5.27
CA GLN A 194 18.24 -15.10 -6.12
C GLN A 194 18.90 -15.25 -7.50
N ILE A 195 18.31 -14.59 -8.49
CA ILE A 195 18.87 -14.48 -9.83
C ILE A 195 18.93 -13.02 -10.27
N SER A 196 19.97 -12.67 -11.02
CA SER A 196 20.09 -11.38 -11.70
C SER A 196 19.86 -11.56 -13.19
N VAL A 197 18.81 -10.92 -13.72
CA VAL A 197 18.48 -10.95 -15.15
C VAL A 197 18.92 -9.63 -15.78
N PRO A 198 19.99 -9.61 -16.60
CA PRO A 198 20.44 -8.38 -17.26
C PRO A 198 19.43 -7.93 -18.31
N ALA A 199 19.22 -6.62 -18.41
CA ALA A 199 18.29 -6.00 -19.34
C ALA A 199 18.83 -4.68 -19.90
N VAL A 200 18.46 -4.37 -21.14
CA VAL A 200 18.89 -3.15 -21.83
C VAL A 200 17.67 -2.41 -22.38
N ALA A 201 17.41 -1.22 -21.86
CA ALA A 201 16.33 -0.34 -22.30
C ALA A 201 16.90 0.88 -23.03
N SER A 202 17.49 0.66 -24.21
CA SER A 202 18.05 1.75 -25.02
C SER A 202 16.98 2.79 -25.38
N GLY A 203 17.38 4.06 -25.36
CA GLY A 203 16.52 5.19 -25.71
C GLY A 203 15.51 5.61 -24.64
N ARG A 204 15.53 4.97 -23.46
CA ARG A 204 14.64 5.35 -22.34
C ARG A 204 15.24 6.48 -21.53
N THR A 205 14.43 7.47 -21.20
CA THR A 205 14.81 8.59 -20.33
C THR A 205 13.65 8.95 -19.40
N GLY A 206 13.95 9.39 -18.19
CA GLY A 206 12.96 9.80 -17.21
C GLY A 206 12.18 8.62 -16.63
N ARG A 207 10.97 8.88 -16.15
CA ARG A 207 10.12 7.92 -15.45
C ARG A 207 9.58 6.83 -16.38
N HIS A 208 9.72 5.59 -15.95
CA HIS A 208 9.26 4.39 -16.64
C HIS A 208 8.74 3.34 -15.64
N MET A 209 8.14 2.29 -16.18
CA MET A 209 7.83 1.08 -15.40
C MET A 209 8.53 -0.12 -16.03
N VAL A 210 9.13 -0.95 -15.17
CA VAL A 210 9.59 -2.28 -15.51
C VAL A 210 8.52 -3.28 -15.10
N TYR A 211 8.13 -4.16 -16.02
CA TYR A 211 7.18 -5.23 -15.78
C TYR A 211 7.86 -6.58 -15.95
N THR A 212 7.97 -7.35 -14.87
CA THR A 212 8.63 -8.66 -14.87
C THR A 212 7.60 -9.76 -14.75
N ILE A 213 7.66 -10.74 -15.64
CA ILE A 213 6.91 -11.99 -15.55
C ILE A 213 7.89 -13.10 -15.20
N TRP A 214 7.62 -13.82 -14.12
CA TRP A 214 8.36 -15.01 -13.74
C TRP A 214 7.42 -16.21 -13.82
N GLN A 215 7.70 -17.13 -14.75
CA GLN A 215 7.06 -18.44 -14.79
C GLN A 215 7.89 -19.40 -13.94
N ALA A 216 7.37 -19.81 -12.79
CA ALA A 216 8.06 -20.76 -11.92
C ALA A 216 7.97 -22.19 -12.48
N SER A 217 8.95 -23.04 -12.18
CA SER A 217 9.04 -24.39 -12.79
C SER A 217 8.33 -25.50 -12.00
N HIS A 218 7.92 -25.25 -10.76
CA HIS A 218 7.33 -26.30 -9.91
C HIS A 218 5.88 -26.66 -10.32
N MET A 219 5.16 -25.74 -10.95
CA MET A 219 3.84 -25.93 -11.55
C MET A 219 3.53 -24.75 -12.49
N ASP A 220 2.37 -24.75 -13.16
CA ASP A 220 1.91 -23.58 -13.92
C ASP A 220 1.51 -22.44 -12.98
N GLN A 221 2.50 -21.70 -12.51
CA GLN A 221 2.38 -20.53 -11.65
C GLN A 221 3.22 -19.39 -12.20
N ALA A 222 2.57 -18.28 -12.51
CA ALA A 222 3.17 -17.09 -13.10
C ALA A 222 3.03 -15.91 -12.15
N TYR A 223 4.12 -15.19 -11.94
CA TYR A 223 4.20 -14.00 -11.10
C TYR A 223 4.32 -12.74 -11.93
N TYR A 224 3.77 -11.63 -11.42
CA TYR A 224 3.65 -10.37 -12.15
C TYR A 224 4.12 -9.19 -11.30
N PHE A 225 5.25 -8.58 -11.64
CA PHE A 225 5.85 -7.54 -10.82
C PHE A 225 6.00 -6.24 -11.59
N CYS A 226 5.36 -5.16 -11.12
CA CYS A 226 5.63 -3.80 -11.56
C CYS A 226 6.68 -3.16 -10.66
N SER A 227 7.71 -2.57 -11.25
CA SER A 227 8.73 -1.77 -10.56
C SER A 227 8.81 -0.39 -11.21
N ASP A 228 8.57 0.67 -10.44
CA ASP A 228 8.69 2.04 -10.95
C ASP A 228 10.16 2.45 -10.95
N VAL A 229 10.63 2.99 -12.07
CA VAL A 229 12.04 3.30 -12.29
C VAL A 229 12.22 4.65 -12.95
N ARG A 230 13.42 5.19 -12.84
CA ARG A 230 13.81 6.42 -13.53
C ARG A 230 15.16 6.20 -14.22
N PHE A 231 15.15 6.35 -15.54
CA PHE A 231 16.35 6.29 -16.37
C PHE A 231 17.01 7.68 -16.45
N PRO A 232 18.31 7.75 -16.79
CA PRO A 232 19.01 9.02 -16.89
C PRO A 232 18.40 9.90 -17.98
N GLY A 233 18.46 11.23 -17.77
CA GLY A 233 17.81 12.20 -18.65
C GLY A 233 16.29 12.25 -18.46
N GLY A 234 15.62 13.12 -19.21
CA GLY A 234 14.16 13.33 -19.09
C GLY A 234 13.76 14.31 -17.98
N ALA A 235 12.47 14.64 -17.94
CA ALA A 235 11.93 15.57 -16.95
C ALA A 235 12.06 15.00 -15.53
N ALA A 236 12.28 15.88 -14.56
CA ALA A 236 12.08 15.53 -13.16
C ALA A 236 10.61 15.20 -12.91
N ASP A 237 10.36 14.29 -11.98
CA ASP A 237 9.00 14.08 -11.52
C ASP A 237 8.45 15.38 -10.94
N PRO A 238 7.14 15.63 -11.08
CA PRO A 238 6.54 16.71 -10.32
C PRO A 238 6.83 16.48 -8.83
N PRO A 239 6.93 17.54 -8.01
CA PRO A 239 6.92 17.37 -6.57
C PRO A 239 5.72 16.48 -6.22
N LEU A 240 5.93 15.50 -5.33
CA LEU A 240 4.79 14.80 -4.73
C LEU A 240 3.83 15.87 -4.20
N PRO A 241 2.50 15.64 -4.26
CA PRO A 241 1.61 16.38 -3.39
C PRO A 241 2.07 16.01 -1.98
N GLY A 242 2.93 16.85 -1.40
CA GLY A 242 3.33 16.73 -0.02
C GLY A 242 2.11 16.94 0.87
N PRO A 243 2.31 17.18 2.17
CA PRO A 243 1.51 18.26 2.73
C PRO A 243 1.71 19.40 1.73
N GLY A 244 0.64 19.97 1.15
CA GLY A 244 0.78 21.26 0.48
C GLY A 244 1.65 22.13 1.40
N PRO A 245 2.60 22.92 0.85
CA PRO A 245 3.63 23.56 1.66
C PRO A 245 2.98 23.97 2.96
N ASP A 246 3.49 23.47 4.10
CA ASP A 246 3.23 24.17 5.36
C ASP A 246 3.51 25.61 4.97
N PRO A 247 2.50 26.51 4.98
CA PRO A 247 2.78 27.86 4.60
C PRO A 247 3.89 28.26 5.56
N ASP A 248 5.12 28.33 5.04
CA ASP A 248 6.15 29.18 5.59
C ASP A 248 5.38 30.43 5.96
N PRO A 249 5.39 30.86 7.23
CA PRO A 249 4.59 31.98 7.65
C PRO A 249 5.15 33.21 6.93
N ASP A 250 4.76 33.40 5.68
CA ASP A 250 4.57 34.72 5.15
C ASP A 250 3.45 35.29 6.01
N PRO A 251 3.74 36.24 6.90
CA PRO A 251 2.72 36.94 7.62
C PRO A 251 2.07 37.89 6.62
N GLY A 252 1.30 37.32 5.70
CA GLY A 252 0.34 38.02 4.88
C GLY A 252 -0.60 38.74 5.83
N THR A 253 -0.35 40.02 5.97
CA THR A 253 -1.09 41.06 6.70
C THR A 253 -2.52 40.62 7.09
N GLY A 254 -2.63 40.04 8.28
CA GLY A 254 -3.88 39.88 9.05
C GLY A 254 -4.80 38.68 8.78
N GLY A 255 -4.34 37.61 8.13
CA GLY A 255 -5.14 36.39 7.89
C GLY A 255 -5.08 35.31 8.99
N CYS A 256 -5.73 34.17 8.75
CA CYS A 256 -5.57 32.93 9.51
C CYS A 256 -5.15 31.77 8.59
N THR A 257 -4.59 30.72 9.15
CA THR A 257 -4.30 29.44 8.48
C THR A 257 -5.03 28.29 9.17
N ALA A 258 -5.24 27.18 8.47
CA ALA A 258 -5.85 25.98 9.03
C ALA A 258 -5.10 24.72 8.57
N THR A 259 -4.93 23.74 9.48
CA THR A 259 -4.36 22.42 9.18
C THR A 259 -5.32 21.31 9.59
N TYR A 260 -5.31 20.18 8.90
CA TYR A 260 -6.22 19.04 9.12
C TYR A 260 -5.44 17.77 9.41
N THR A 261 -5.95 16.96 10.34
CA THR A 261 -5.46 15.62 10.64
C THR A 261 -6.63 14.64 10.77
N THR A 262 -6.46 13.41 10.30
CA THR A 262 -7.39 12.31 10.58
C THR A 262 -6.97 11.63 11.87
N ALA A 263 -7.73 11.79 12.95
CA ALA A 263 -7.40 11.22 14.25
C ALA A 263 -7.78 9.75 14.38
N SER A 264 -8.85 9.32 13.72
CA SER A 264 -9.25 7.92 13.64
C SER A 264 -10.14 7.67 12.43
N GLN A 265 -10.23 6.43 11.96
CA GLN A 265 -11.10 6.06 10.85
C GLN A 265 -11.63 4.64 11.02
N TRP A 266 -12.87 4.42 10.60
CA TRP A 266 -13.56 3.14 10.54
C TRP A 266 -14.28 3.00 9.19
N SER A 267 -14.95 1.86 8.98
CA SER A 267 -15.46 1.41 7.67
C SER A 267 -16.15 2.50 6.83
N ASN A 268 -17.06 3.28 7.43
CA ASN A 268 -17.85 4.30 6.75
C ASN A 268 -17.79 5.67 7.44
N GLY A 269 -16.80 5.89 8.30
CA GLY A 269 -16.65 7.16 9.00
C GLY A 269 -15.26 7.40 9.56
N PHE A 270 -15.02 8.63 9.97
CA PHE A 270 -13.72 9.08 10.44
C PHE A 270 -13.86 10.21 11.44
N GLN A 271 -12.84 10.41 12.26
CA GLN A 271 -12.67 11.62 13.05
C GLN A 271 -11.63 12.51 12.39
N GLY A 272 -12.02 13.75 12.13
CA GLY A 272 -11.15 14.83 11.67
C GLY A 272 -10.89 15.84 12.77
N ASP A 273 -9.66 16.34 12.85
CA ASP A 273 -9.26 17.42 13.74
C ASP A 273 -8.63 18.54 12.90
N VAL A 274 -9.05 19.78 13.15
CA VAL A 274 -8.59 20.97 12.45
C VAL A 274 -8.03 21.98 13.44
N LYS A 275 -6.81 22.46 13.19
CA LYS A 275 -6.17 23.52 13.96
C LYS A 275 -6.15 24.80 13.14
N VAL A 276 -6.67 25.88 13.71
CA VAL A 276 -6.64 27.24 13.16
C VAL A 276 -5.55 28.04 13.86
N THR A 277 -4.75 28.79 13.11
CA THR A 277 -3.70 29.67 13.63
C THR A 277 -3.92 31.08 13.10
N ALA A 278 -3.98 32.08 13.99
CA ALA A 278 -3.99 33.48 13.59
C ALA A 278 -2.61 33.88 13.05
N GLY A 279 -2.59 34.73 12.02
CA GLY A 279 -1.35 35.28 11.46
C GLY A 279 -0.70 36.31 12.37
N SER A 280 -0.11 37.34 11.76
CA SER A 280 0.63 38.39 12.47
C SER A 280 -0.25 39.41 13.22
N THR A 281 -1.57 39.38 13.06
CA THR A 281 -2.51 40.22 13.82
C THR A 281 -3.48 39.37 14.62
N ALA A 282 -3.98 39.93 15.73
CA ALA A 282 -5.09 39.33 16.45
C ALA A 282 -6.33 39.29 15.55
N ILE A 283 -7.14 38.24 15.69
CA ILE A 283 -8.40 38.04 14.99
C ILE A 283 -9.52 37.88 16.02
N THR A 284 -10.75 38.24 15.65
CA THR A 284 -11.95 38.12 16.51
C THR A 284 -12.83 36.95 16.14
N GLY A 285 -12.60 36.37 14.95
CA GLY A 285 -13.26 35.16 14.48
C GLY A 285 -12.51 34.52 13.33
N TRP A 286 -12.88 33.28 13.04
CA TRP A 286 -12.32 32.51 11.94
C TRP A 286 -13.38 31.63 11.30
N THR A 287 -13.22 31.40 10.01
CA THR A 287 -14.04 30.51 9.20
C THR A 287 -13.15 29.67 8.31
N VAL A 288 -13.28 28.36 8.35
CA VAL A 288 -12.53 27.39 7.54
C VAL A 288 -13.45 26.77 6.49
N ASN A 289 -13.09 26.95 5.22
CA ASN A 289 -13.65 26.20 4.10
C ASN A 289 -12.84 24.92 3.90
N MET A 290 -13.48 23.76 4.08
CA MET A 290 -12.90 22.44 3.79
C MET A 290 -13.55 21.90 2.52
N THR A 291 -12.78 21.62 1.48
CA THR A 291 -13.30 21.03 0.24
C THR A 291 -12.77 19.62 0.07
N TRP A 292 -13.67 18.65 0.07
CA TRP A 292 -13.38 17.24 -0.12
C TRP A 292 -13.34 16.88 -1.60
N PRO A 293 -12.39 16.05 -2.05
CA PRO A 293 -12.38 15.56 -3.43
C PRO A 293 -13.38 14.42 -3.67
N GLY A 294 -13.95 13.85 -2.59
CA GLY A 294 -14.92 12.78 -2.62
C GLY A 294 -16.25 13.19 -1.99
N SER A 295 -16.99 12.18 -1.53
CA SER A 295 -18.33 12.31 -0.97
C SER A 295 -18.35 12.43 0.55
N GLN A 296 -17.27 12.89 1.17
CA GLN A 296 -17.18 13.05 2.62
C GLN A 296 -18.24 14.04 3.10
N THR A 297 -18.91 13.73 4.21
CA THR A 297 -19.89 14.61 4.84
C THR A 297 -19.63 14.68 6.34
N VAL A 298 -19.66 15.86 6.94
CA VAL A 298 -19.55 15.99 8.40
C VAL A 298 -20.88 15.65 9.06
N THR A 299 -20.86 14.71 10.01
CA THR A 299 -22.05 14.20 10.70
C THR A 299 -22.18 14.68 12.13
N GLN A 300 -21.06 14.95 12.81
CA GLN A 300 -21.03 15.51 14.17
C GLN A 300 -19.84 16.46 14.29
N VAL A 301 -19.95 17.54 15.06
CA VAL A 301 -18.88 18.52 15.26
C VAL A 301 -18.82 18.99 16.71
N TRP A 302 -17.63 19.35 17.18
CA TRP A 302 -17.41 20.07 18.43
C TRP A 302 -16.48 21.26 18.20
N ASN A 303 -16.62 22.30 19.02
CA ASN A 303 -15.84 23.53 18.97
C ASN A 303 -15.92 24.31 17.63
N ALA A 304 -16.91 24.02 16.78
CA ALA A 304 -17.24 24.79 15.60
C ALA A 304 -18.72 24.64 15.25
N THR A 305 -19.25 25.57 14.46
CA THR A 305 -20.52 25.42 13.74
C THR A 305 -20.22 25.03 12.29
N VAL A 306 -20.88 24.00 11.78
CA VAL A 306 -20.59 23.45 10.44
C VAL A 306 -21.82 23.51 9.55
N THR A 307 -21.63 23.93 8.30
CA THR A 307 -22.60 23.79 7.21
C THR A 307 -22.00 22.91 6.12
N ASN A 308 -22.65 21.78 5.82
CA ASN A 308 -22.30 20.94 4.67
C ASN A 308 -22.96 21.50 3.41
N ASN A 309 -22.21 21.63 2.32
CA ASN A 309 -22.71 22.04 1.01
C ASN A 309 -22.04 21.20 -0.10
N GLY A 310 -22.58 20.01 -0.34
CA GLY A 310 -21.97 19.04 -1.25
C GLY A 310 -20.58 18.63 -0.75
N SER A 311 -19.57 18.77 -1.61
CA SER A 311 -18.18 18.48 -1.29
C SER A 311 -17.50 19.54 -0.41
N THR A 312 -18.13 20.71 -0.20
CA THR A 312 -17.56 21.79 0.61
C THR A 312 -18.24 21.87 1.97
N VAL A 313 -17.44 22.01 3.02
CA VAL A 313 -17.86 22.12 4.41
C VAL A 313 -17.34 23.44 4.96
N LEU A 314 -18.24 24.31 5.40
CA LEU A 314 -17.92 25.59 6.03
C LEU A 314 -17.97 25.41 7.55
N ALA A 315 -16.83 25.55 8.22
CA ALA A 315 -16.70 25.51 9.68
C ALA A 315 -16.41 26.90 10.24
N LYS A 316 -17.20 27.39 11.19
CA LYS A 316 -17.03 28.69 11.84
C LYS A 316 -16.82 28.53 13.33
N ASN A 317 -15.99 29.39 13.92
CA ASN A 317 -15.73 29.45 15.35
C ASN A 317 -17.01 29.53 16.19
N VAL A 318 -16.94 29.04 17.43
CA VAL A 318 -17.99 29.21 18.44
C VAL A 318 -17.52 30.19 19.49
N GLY A 319 -18.29 31.26 19.73
CA GLY A 319 -18.11 32.28 20.78
C GLY A 319 -16.72 32.38 21.44
N TRP A 320 -16.43 31.47 22.37
CA TRP A 320 -15.22 31.45 23.19
C TRP A 320 -13.90 31.15 22.44
N ASN A 321 -13.92 30.51 21.27
CA ASN A 321 -12.71 30.15 20.52
C ASN A 321 -12.46 30.99 19.26
N GLY A 322 -13.22 32.08 19.08
CA GLY A 322 -13.07 32.99 17.93
C GLY A 322 -11.89 33.94 18.04
N SER A 323 -11.75 34.58 19.20
CA SER A 323 -10.71 35.58 19.42
C SER A 323 -9.36 34.90 19.67
N LEU A 324 -8.40 35.16 18.79
CA LEU A 324 -7.03 34.67 18.91
C LEU A 324 -6.06 35.85 18.85
N ALA A 325 -5.09 35.89 19.75
CA ALA A 325 -3.95 36.80 19.63
C ALA A 325 -3.14 36.47 18.37
N ALA A 326 -2.26 37.37 17.93
CA ALA A 326 -1.32 37.07 16.84
C ALA A 326 -0.53 35.78 17.15
N GLY A 327 -0.47 34.85 16.19
CA GLY A 327 0.12 33.52 16.36
C GLY A 327 -0.67 32.56 17.28
N GLY A 328 -1.78 33.00 17.87
CA GLY A 328 -2.66 32.19 18.71
C GLY A 328 -3.41 31.13 17.92
N THR A 329 -3.86 30.06 18.59
CA THR A 329 -4.46 28.90 17.93
C THR A 329 -5.78 28.47 18.55
N ALA A 330 -6.70 27.98 17.74
CA ALA A 330 -7.90 27.25 18.15
C ALA A 330 -7.95 25.89 17.44
N SER A 331 -8.70 24.93 17.99
CA SER A 331 -8.96 23.66 17.31
C SER A 331 -10.43 23.28 17.40
N PHE A 332 -10.91 22.63 16.34
CA PHE A 332 -12.20 21.96 16.31
C PHE A 332 -12.05 20.56 15.74
N GLY A 333 -12.95 19.66 16.11
CA GLY A 333 -12.98 18.31 15.58
C GLY A 333 -14.37 17.90 15.17
N PHE A 334 -14.45 16.84 14.38
CA PHE A 334 -15.70 16.37 13.82
C PHE A 334 -15.66 14.88 13.52
N LEU A 335 -16.83 14.25 13.50
CA LEU A 335 -17.04 12.96 12.85
C LEU A 335 -17.54 13.20 11.44
N GLY A 336 -16.97 12.49 10.48
CA GLY A 336 -17.39 12.47 9.09
C GLY A 336 -17.83 11.08 8.66
N SER A 337 -18.65 11.01 7.62
CA SER A 337 -18.98 9.79 6.90
C SER A 337 -18.43 9.85 5.48
N THR A 338 -18.12 8.69 4.90
CA THR A 338 -17.72 8.55 3.50
C THR A 338 -18.21 7.22 2.95
N ASN A 339 -18.57 7.19 1.66
CA ASN A 339 -18.91 5.96 0.92
C ASN A 339 -17.78 5.53 -0.03
N SER A 340 -16.66 6.25 0.00
CA SER A 340 -15.46 6.10 -0.82
C SER A 340 -14.21 6.35 0.02
N PHE A 341 -13.02 6.37 -0.58
CA PHE A 341 -11.77 6.64 0.13
C PHE A 341 -11.82 7.98 0.89
N ASN A 342 -11.34 7.98 2.15
CA ASN A 342 -11.23 9.19 2.96
C ASN A 342 -10.01 10.03 2.55
N ASN A 343 -10.07 10.62 1.37
CA ASN A 343 -9.08 11.59 0.91
C ASN A 343 -9.11 12.86 1.77
N VAL A 344 -7.96 13.49 2.00
CA VAL A 344 -7.84 14.72 2.79
C VAL A 344 -8.49 15.93 2.09
N PRO A 345 -9.05 16.91 2.83
CA PRO A 345 -9.65 18.10 2.23
C PRO A 345 -8.61 19.18 1.91
N THR A 346 -8.90 20.04 0.95
CA THR A 346 -8.19 21.33 0.82
C THR A 346 -8.81 22.34 1.77
N LEU A 347 -7.99 23.13 2.47
CA LEU A 347 -8.42 24.11 3.46
C LEU A 347 -8.20 25.54 2.99
N ALA A 348 -9.15 26.43 3.28
CA ALA A 348 -8.96 27.88 3.22
C ALA A 348 -9.52 28.52 4.48
N CYS A 349 -8.75 29.42 5.12
CA CYS A 349 -9.15 30.09 6.36
C CYS A 349 -9.37 31.59 6.10
N ASN A 350 -10.50 32.11 6.57
CA ASN A 350 -10.85 33.53 6.54
C ASN A 350 -11.00 34.04 7.99
N ALA A 351 -10.24 35.06 8.34
CA ALA A 351 -10.31 35.73 9.62
C ALA A 351 -11.24 36.96 9.56
N THR A 352 -11.81 37.34 10.72
CA THR A 352 -12.59 38.58 10.90
C THR A 352 -12.07 39.42 12.05
#